data_AF-A0A800M9S7-F1
#
_entry.id   AF-A0A800M9S7-F1
#
_cell.length_a   1.000
_cell.length_b   1.000
_cell.length_c   1.000
_cell.angle_alpha   90.00
_cell.angle_beta   90.00
_cell.angle_gamma   90.00
#
_symmetry.space_group_name_H-M   'P 1'
#
loop_
_entity.id
_entity.type
_entity.pdbx_description
1 polymer ?
#
loop_
_entity_poly.entity_id
_entity_poly.type
_entity_poly.pdbx_seq_one_letter_code
_entity_poly.pdbx_strand_id
1 'polypeptide(L)'
;GELDITAISIHAYPSVCIDYALLPSGASMGDGYGPMLVAKEKISRADIPGKKIAIPGEMTSAFLALQLWLGKSKTEIDCLVVPFDEIFQTVNAGTADVGLIIH
;
A
#
# COMPACT_ATOMS: atom_id res chain seq x y z
N GLY A 1 -12.36 -18.50 11.01
CA GLY A 1 -12.62 -17.64 9.86
C GLY A 1 -14.03 -17.88 9.32
N GLU A 2 -14.65 -16.88 8.72
CA GLU A 2 -16.01 -16.98 8.14
C GLU A 2 -15.98 -17.51 6.69
N LEU A 3 -14.88 -17.28 5.97
CA LEU A 3 -14.68 -17.70 4.58
C LEU A 3 -13.75 -18.90 4.50
N ASP A 4 -14.12 -19.91 3.70
CA ASP A 4 -13.31 -21.12 3.45
C ASP A 4 -12.03 -20.80 2.67
N ILE A 5 -12.12 -19.91 1.67
CA ILE A 5 -11.02 -19.47 0.82
C ILE A 5 -11.20 -17.98 0.51
N THR A 6 -10.12 -17.20 0.64
CA THR A 6 -10.14 -15.77 0.30
C THR A 6 -8.76 -15.29 -0.16
N ALA A 7 -8.76 -14.30 -1.06
CA ALA A 7 -7.54 -13.58 -1.41
C ALA A 7 -7.24 -12.52 -0.35
N ILE A 8 -5.98 -12.41 0.07
CA ILE A 8 -5.52 -11.40 1.01
C ILE A 8 -4.19 -10.83 0.55
N SER A 9 -3.87 -9.62 1.01
CA SER A 9 -2.52 -9.10 0.89
C SER A 9 -1.55 -9.90 1.76
N ILE A 10 -0.31 -10.10 1.29
CA ILE A 10 0.70 -10.81 2.08
C ILE A 10 1.02 -10.09 3.39
N HIS A 11 0.84 -8.77 3.42
CA HIS A 11 0.96 -7.96 4.63
C HIS A 11 -0.10 -8.31 5.69
N ALA A 12 -1.29 -8.74 5.28
CA ALA A 12 -2.35 -9.15 6.21
C ALA A 12 -2.19 -10.59 6.73
N TYR A 13 -1.45 -11.44 6.00
CA TYR A 13 -1.31 -12.87 6.34
C TYR A 13 -0.80 -13.15 7.75
N PRO A 14 0.24 -12.46 8.28
CA PRO A 14 0.71 -12.69 9.64
C PRO A 14 -0.37 -12.52 10.72
N SER A 15 -1.41 -11.72 10.47
CA SER A 15 -2.51 -11.51 11.41
C SER A 15 -3.52 -12.65 11.43
N VAL A 16 -3.50 -13.54 10.45
CA VAL A 16 -4.48 -14.64 10.28
C VAL A 16 -3.81 -16.02 10.15
N CYS A 17 -2.48 -16.11 10.25
CA CYS A 17 -1.71 -17.33 10.02
C CYS A 17 -1.96 -18.45 11.03
N ILE A 18 -2.69 -18.18 12.12
CA ILE A 18 -3.16 -19.18 13.07
C ILE A 18 -4.32 -20.00 12.48
N ASP A 19 -5.22 -19.33 11.74
CA ASP A 19 -6.45 -19.93 11.22
C ASP A 19 -6.39 -20.26 9.72
N TYR A 20 -5.46 -19.64 8.99
CA TYR A 20 -5.33 -19.77 7.54
C TYR A 20 -3.93 -20.21 7.13
N ALA A 21 -3.87 -21.06 6.11
CA ALA A 21 -2.63 -21.43 5.43
C ALA A 21 -2.59 -20.83 4.02
N LEU A 22 -1.38 -20.51 3.54
CA LEU A 22 -1.19 -20.11 2.15
C LEU A 22 -1.33 -21.31 1.21
N LEU A 23 -2.08 -21.12 0.12
CA LEU A 23 -2.12 -22.08 -0.97
C LEU A 23 -0.82 -22.02 -1.78
N PRO A 24 -0.37 -23.14 -2.39
CA PRO A 24 0.82 -23.17 -3.25
C PRO A 24 0.60 -22.47 -4.61
N SER A 25 -0.59 -21.92 -4.85
CA SER A 25 -0.99 -21.24 -6.08
C SER A 25 -1.92 -20.06 -5.78
N GLY A 26 -2.10 -19.17 -6.76
CA GLY A 26 -3.02 -18.02 -6.65
C GLY A 26 -2.38 -16.73 -6.12
N ALA A 27 -1.08 -16.74 -5.80
CA ALA A 27 -0.36 -15.53 -5.45
C ALA A 27 -0.18 -14.62 -6.69
N SER A 28 -0.44 -13.32 -6.52
CA SER A 28 -0.02 -12.28 -7.47
C SER A 28 1.35 -11.76 -7.06
N MET A 29 2.34 -11.91 -7.94
CA MET A 29 3.74 -11.54 -7.69
C MET A 29 4.25 -10.69 -8.86
N GLY A 30 4.83 -9.54 -8.52
CA GLY A 30 5.50 -8.67 -9.49
C GLY A 30 6.98 -8.99 -9.61
N ASP A 31 7.48 -9.06 -10.84
CA ASP A 31 8.91 -9.13 -11.17
C ASP A 31 9.22 -8.05 -12.20
N GLY A 32 10.05 -7.06 -11.82
CA GLY A 32 10.29 -5.86 -12.63
C GLY A 32 9.14 -4.84 -12.67
N TYR A 33 8.03 -5.09 -11.96
CA TYR A 33 6.92 -4.15 -11.79
C TYR A 33 6.29 -4.28 -10.39
N GLY A 34 5.55 -3.26 -9.96
CA GLY A 34 4.93 -3.26 -8.65
C GLY A 34 4.20 -1.94 -8.34
N PRO A 35 3.85 -1.73 -7.06
CA PRO A 35 3.25 -0.49 -6.61
C PRO A 35 4.12 0.72 -6.93
N MET A 36 3.48 1.86 -7.23
CA MET A 36 4.18 3.08 -7.60
C MET A 36 3.69 4.26 -6.76
N LEU A 37 4.60 5.21 -6.53
CA LEU A 37 4.26 6.51 -5.99
C LEU A 37 4.06 7.51 -7.13
N VAL A 38 2.95 8.22 -7.10
CA VAL A 38 2.62 9.27 -8.06
C VAL A 38 2.41 10.60 -7.34
N ALA A 39 2.83 11.69 -7.96
CA ALA A 39 2.67 13.05 -7.45
C ALA A 39 2.57 14.03 -8.62
N LYS A 40 2.01 15.22 -8.37
CA LYS A 40 1.95 16.30 -9.38
C LYS A 40 3.32 16.85 -9.75
N GLU A 41 4.22 16.83 -8.79
CA GLU A 41 5.57 17.35 -8.91
C GLU A 41 6.59 16.27 -8.56
N LYS A 42 7.83 16.44 -9.00
CA LYS A 42 8.91 15.52 -8.68
C LYS A 42 9.30 15.71 -7.21
N ILE A 43 9.06 14.69 -6.40
CA ILE A 43 9.42 14.66 -4.98
C ILE A 43 10.59 13.70 -4.80
N SER A 44 11.62 14.12 -4.05
CA SER A 44 12.75 13.25 -3.75
C SER A 44 12.36 12.23 -2.67
N ARG A 45 13.03 11.07 -2.63
CA ARG A 45 12.81 10.07 -1.58
C ARG A 45 12.97 10.65 -0.17
N ALA A 46 13.90 11.59 0.02
CA ALA A 46 14.16 12.20 1.32
C ALA A 46 12.99 13.07 1.81
N ASP A 47 12.20 13.62 0.89
CA ASP A 47 11.10 14.52 1.21
C ASP A 47 9.78 13.78 1.44
N ILE A 48 9.63 12.56 0.92
CA ILE A 48 8.40 11.75 1.03
C ILE A 48 7.92 11.55 2.48
N PRO A 49 8.77 11.27 3.48
CA PRO A 49 8.30 11.14 4.86
C PRO A 49 7.60 12.37 5.44
N GLY A 50 7.84 13.56 4.88
CA GLY A 50 7.16 14.81 5.29
C GLY A 50 5.90 15.11 4.48
N LYS A 51 5.44 14.19 3.64
CA LYS A 51 4.28 14.34 2.74
C LYS A 51 3.11 13.50 3.20
N LYS A 52 1.90 13.98 2.93
CA LYS A 52 0.69 13.19 3.11
C LYS A 52 0.52 12.23 1.94
N ILE A 53 0.42 10.93 2.23
CA ILE A 53 0.37 9.86 1.23
C ILE A 53 -1.04 9.24 1.22
N ALA A 54 -1.75 9.35 0.10
CA ALA A 54 -2.97 8.61 -0.16
C ALA A 54 -2.63 7.13 -0.41
N ILE A 55 -3.23 6.22 0.38
CA ILE A 55 -2.99 4.78 0.30
C ILE A 55 -4.31 4.01 0.12
N PRO A 56 -4.31 2.88 -0.60
CA PRO A 56 -5.52 2.07 -0.85
C PRO A 56 -5.94 1.23 0.36
N GLY A 57 -5.08 1.13 1.39
CA GLY A 57 -5.37 0.39 2.60
C GLY A 57 -4.12 0.09 3.42
N GLU A 58 -4.27 0.09 4.74
CA GLU A 58 -3.15 -0.07 5.68
C GLU A 58 -2.59 -1.50 5.74
N MET A 59 -3.38 -2.50 5.37
CA MET A 59 -2.94 -3.90 5.36
C MET A 59 -2.54 -4.39 3.96
N THR A 60 -2.37 -3.47 3.00
CA THR A 60 -1.98 -3.83 1.63
C THR A 60 -0.50 -4.17 1.55
N SER A 61 -0.15 -5.08 0.64
CA SER A 61 1.26 -5.39 0.32
C SER A 61 2.00 -4.15 -0.18
N ALA A 62 1.31 -3.26 -0.89
CA ALA A 62 1.85 -2.00 -1.38
C ALA A 62 2.27 -1.07 -0.23
N PHE A 63 1.43 -0.95 0.80
CA PHE A 63 1.77 -0.12 1.94
C PHE A 63 2.89 -0.71 2.79
N LEU A 64 2.98 -2.04 2.89
CA LEU A 64 4.15 -2.70 3.48
C LEU A 64 5.43 -2.41 2.68
N ALA A 65 5.37 -2.52 1.35
CA ALA A 65 6.50 -2.20 0.49
C ALA A 65 6.94 -0.73 0.65
N LEU A 66 6.00 0.21 0.79
CA LEU A 66 6.29 1.61 1.08
C LEU A 66 7.02 1.78 2.42
N GLN A 67 6.54 1.14 3.49
CA GLN A 67 7.18 1.17 4.81
C GLN A 67 8.63 0.67 4.75
N LEU A 68 8.85 -0.49 4.09
CA LEU A 68 10.17 -1.07 3.92
C LEU A 68 11.09 -0.17 3.06
N TRP A 69 10.55 0.41 1.99
CA TRP A 69 11.30 1.31 1.11
C TRP A 69 11.69 2.62 1.80
N LEU A 70 10.84 3.16 2.68
CA LEU A 70 11.16 4.33 3.49
C LEU A 70 12.01 3.99 4.73
N GLY A 71 12.05 2.72 5.15
CA GLY A 71 12.64 2.31 6.42
C GLY A 71 11.88 2.91 7.62
N LYS A 72 10.56 3.09 7.48
CA LYS A 72 9.69 3.74 8.46
C LYS A 72 8.50 2.86 8.79
N SER A 73 8.11 2.87 10.06
CA SER A 73 6.87 2.23 10.51
C SER A 73 5.64 3.05 10.07
N LYS A 74 4.48 2.40 10.00
CA LYS A 74 3.19 3.06 9.76
C LYS A 74 2.97 4.32 10.61
N THR A 75 3.38 4.31 11.87
CA THR A 75 3.19 5.44 12.80
C THR A 75 4.03 6.67 12.47
N GLU A 76 5.05 6.53 11.61
CA GLU A 76 5.92 7.62 11.16
C GLU A 76 5.55 8.16 9.78
N ILE A 77 4.49 7.65 9.16
CA ILE A 77 4.06 8.03 7.81
C ILE A 77 2.70 8.71 7.92
N ASP A 78 2.57 9.95 7.42
CA ASP A 78 1.28 10.62 7.32
C ASP A 78 0.47 10.02 6.16
N CYS A 79 -0.47 9.15 6.51
CA CYS A 79 -1.28 8.37 5.57
C CYS A 79 -2.71 8.89 5.54
N LEU A 80 -3.31 8.94 4.35
CA LEU A 80 -4.75 9.05 4.16
C LEU A 80 -5.25 7.80 3.44
N VAL A 81 -6.09 7.00 4.11
CA VAL A 81 -6.71 5.83 3.48
C VAL A 81 -7.86 6.30 2.61
N VAL A 82 -7.82 5.97 1.32
CA VAL A 82 -8.89 6.23 0.35
C VAL A 82 -9.10 5.00 -0.53
N PRO A 83 -10.29 4.84 -1.16
CA PRO A 83 -10.47 3.84 -2.21
C PRO A 83 -9.41 3.97 -3.31
N PHE A 84 -8.97 2.84 -3.86
CA PHE A 84 -7.88 2.80 -4.85
C PHE A 84 -8.18 3.70 -6.07
N ASP A 85 -9.42 3.67 -6.56
CA ASP A 85 -9.92 4.46 -7.68
C ASP A 85 -9.96 5.97 -7.38
N GLU A 86 -9.97 6.37 -6.11
CA GLU A 86 -9.96 7.76 -5.67
C GLU A 86 -8.55 8.33 -5.45
N ILE A 87 -7.48 7.52 -5.52
CA ILE A 87 -6.11 7.97 -5.23
C ILE A 87 -5.69 9.11 -6.17
N PHE A 88 -5.92 8.96 -7.48
CA PHE A 88 -5.56 9.99 -8.45
C PHE A 88 -6.35 11.29 -8.22
N GLN A 89 -7.64 11.19 -7.89
CA GLN A 89 -8.46 12.35 -7.58
C GLN A 89 -7.98 13.05 -6.31
N THR A 90 -7.62 12.28 -5.28
CA THR A 90 -7.13 12.79 -3.99
C THR A 90 -5.84 13.59 -4.15
N VAL A 91 -4.90 13.07 -4.96
CA VAL A 91 -3.67 13.79 -5.32
C VAL A 91 -3.99 15.02 -6.17
N ASN A 92 -4.88 14.89 -7.16
CA ASN A 92 -5.29 15.99 -8.03
C ASN A 92 -6.02 17.13 -7.29
N ALA A 93 -6.77 16.81 -6.23
CA ALA A 93 -7.41 17.80 -5.36
C ALA A 93 -6.44 18.46 -4.37
N GLY A 94 -5.24 17.90 -4.18
CA GLY A 94 -4.28 18.38 -3.18
C GLY A 94 -4.60 17.96 -1.74
N THR A 95 -5.54 17.02 -1.57
CA THR A 95 -5.85 16.44 -0.26
C THR A 95 -4.73 15.52 0.23
N ALA A 96 -3.98 14.93 -0.71
CA ALA A 96 -2.71 14.26 -0.46
C ALA A 96 -1.65 14.78 -1.43
N ASP A 97 -0.38 14.76 -1.01
CA ASP A 97 0.75 15.17 -1.83
C ASP A 97 1.21 14.06 -2.78
N VAL A 98 1.12 12.81 -2.31
CA VAL A 98 1.59 11.60 -2.99
C VAL A 98 0.47 10.55 -2.97
N GLY A 99 0.34 9.77 -4.04
CA GLY A 99 -0.55 8.62 -4.11
C GLY A 99 0.23 7.33 -4.28
N LEU A 100 -0.11 6.29 -3.51
CA LEU A 100 0.41 4.94 -3.67
C LEU A 100 -0.55 4.12 -4.52
N ILE A 101 -0.21 3.90 -5.78
CA ILE A 101 -1.03 3.16 -6.73
C ILE A 101 -0.57 1.71 -6.86
N ILE A 102 -1.53 0.84 -7.15
CA ILE A 102 -1.38 -0.57 -7.50
C ILE A 102 -1.94 -0.79 -8.91
N HIS A 103 -1.78 -2.00 -9.46
CA HIS A 103 -2.32 -2.40 -10.76
C HIS A 103 -3.73 -2.94 -10.63
#